data_AF-A0A7W0GP77-F1
#
_entry.id   AF-A0A7W0GP77-F1
#
_cell.length_a   1.000
_cell.length_b   1.000
_cell.length_c   1.000
_cell.angle_alpha   90.00
_cell.angle_beta   90.00
_cell.angle_gamma   90.00
#
_symmetry.space_group_name_H-M   'P 1'
#
loop_
_entity.id
_entity.type
_entity.pdbx_description
1 polymer ?
#
loop_
_entity_poly.entity_id
_entity_poly.type
_entity_poly.pdbx_seq_one_letter_code
_entity_poly.pdbx_strand_id
1 'polypeptide(L)' 'AIAVTDEELIAATREIGAAEGLFCAPEGAACLPALRKMIEAGQVKPEERVVLFNTGAGVKYLESFS' A
#
# COMPACT_ATOMS: atom_id res chain seq x y z
N ALA A 1 8.80 5.43 -12.35
CA ALA A 1 7.66 5.28 -11.41
C ALA A 1 7.10 3.86 -11.56
N ILE A 2 6.58 3.27 -10.49
CA ILE A 2 5.94 1.94 -10.51
C ILE A 2 4.43 2.14 -10.56
N ALA A 3 3.77 1.53 -11.55
CA ALA A 3 2.32 1.59 -11.68
C ALA A 3 1.66 0.55 -10.74
N VAL A 4 0.55 0.95 -10.13
CA VAL A 4 -0.28 0.12 -9.25
C VAL A 4 -1.73 0.32 -9.69
N THR A 5 -2.51 -0.75 -9.78
CA THR A 5 -3.93 -0.66 -10.15
C THR A 5 -4.79 -0.29 -8.95
N ASP A 6 -6.00 0.18 -9.21
CA ASP A 6 -6.98 0.49 -8.16
C ASP A 6 -7.32 -0.76 -7.33
N GLU A 7 -7.38 -1.94 -7.95
CA GLU A 7 -7.59 -3.20 -7.24
C GLU A 7 -6.42 -3.53 -6.30
N GLU A 8 -5.18 -3.33 -6.75
CA GLU A 8 -3.99 -3.60 -5.94
C GLU A 8 -3.92 -2.69 -4.72
N LEU A 9 -4.21 -1.39 -4.86
CA LEU A 9 -4.16 -0.44 -3.75
C LEU A 9 -5.34 -0.61 -2.77
N ILE A 10 -6.54 -0.98 -3.26
CA ILE A 10 -7.67 -1.32 -2.39
C ILE A 10 -7.39 -2.61 -1.61
N ALA A 11 -6.85 -3.64 -2.28
CA ALA A 11 -6.43 -4.88 -1.61
C ALA A 11 -5.35 -4.60 -0.56
N ALA A 12 -4.36 -3.77 -0.89
CA ALA A 12 -3.31 -3.38 0.05
C ALA A 12 -3.85 -2.61 1.26
N THR A 13 -4.86 -1.74 1.07
CA THR A 13 -5.50 -1.03 2.19
C THR A 13 -6.16 -2.03 3.16
N ARG A 14 -6.86 -3.03 2.62
CA ARG A 14 -7.49 -4.10 3.43
C ARG A 14 -6.43 -4.93 4.16
N GLU A 15 -5.33 -5.26 3.48
CA GLU A 15 -4.23 -6.03 4.04
C GLU A 15 -3.56 -5.31 5.22
N ILE A 16 -3.20 -4.03 5.03
CA ILE A 16 -2.61 -3.19 6.08
C ILE A 16 -3.57 -3.06 7.27
N GLY A 17 -4.86 -2.85 7.01
CA GLY A 17 -5.88 -2.79 8.05
C GLY A 17 -5.97 -4.08 8.87
N ALA A 18 -5.90 -5.25 8.21
CA ALA A 18 -5.99 -6.54 8.87
C ALA A 18 -4.72 -6.91 9.66
N ALA A 19 -3.54 -6.55 9.14
CA ALA A 19 -2.25 -6.89 9.77
C ALA A 19 -1.86 -5.92 10.89
N GLU A 20 -2.06 -4.61 10.69
CA GLU A 20 -1.51 -3.55 11.55
C GLU A 20 -2.59 -2.74 12.29
N GLY A 21 -3.87 -2.98 12.01
CA GLY A 21 -4.97 -2.20 12.59
C GLY A 21 -5.06 -0.76 12.06
N LEU A 22 -4.44 -0.48 10.91
CA LEU A 22 -4.37 0.85 10.30
C LEU A 22 -5.29 0.96 9.08
N PHE A 23 -6.30 1.84 9.17
CA PHE A 23 -7.07 2.22 7.98
C PHE A 23 -6.39 3.39 7.25
N CYS A 24 -5.34 3.10 6.50
CA CYS A 24 -4.58 4.07 5.73
C CYS A 24 -5.34 4.58 4.49
N ALA A 25 -4.90 5.70 3.93
CA ALA A 25 -5.44 6.16 2.65
C ALA A 25 -5.03 5.22 1.50
N PRO A 26 -5.88 5.04 0.46
CA PRO A 26 -5.57 4.18 -0.68
C PRO A 26 -4.26 4.55 -1.38
N GLU A 27 -3.94 5.84 -1.50
CA GLU A 27 -2.69 6.32 -2.12
C GLU A 27 -1.46 5.98 -1.25
N GLY A 28 -1.63 5.93 0.07
CA GLY A 28 -0.60 5.44 0.99
C GLY A 28 -0.43 3.93 0.91
N ALA A 29 -1.53 3.20 0.77
CA ALA A 29 -1.52 1.75 0.62
C ALA A 29 -0.87 1.30 -0.70
N ALA A 30 -0.97 2.10 -1.77
CA ALA A 30 -0.34 1.82 -3.07
C ALA A 30 1.19 1.60 -2.98
N CYS A 31 1.85 2.13 -1.93
CA CYS A 31 3.27 1.88 -1.71
C CYS A 31 3.60 0.41 -1.42
N LEU A 32 2.67 -0.37 -0.85
CA LEU A 32 2.89 -1.78 -0.54
C LEU A 32 3.01 -2.69 -1.79
N PRO A 33 2.05 -2.70 -2.74
CA PRO A 33 2.20 -3.46 -3.98
C PRO A 33 3.32 -2.90 -4.86
N ALA A 34 3.59 -1.59 -4.82
CA ALA A 34 4.77 -1.03 -5.49
C ALA A 34 6.08 -1.59 -4.91
N LEU A 35 6.19 -1.68 -3.57
CA LEU A 35 7.35 -2.29 -2.91
C LEU A 35 7.51 -3.76 -3.28
N ARG A 36 6.42 -4.53 -3.35
CA ARG A 36 6.46 -5.94 -3.80
C ARG A 36 7.05 -6.06 -5.21
N LYS A 37 6.59 -5.23 -6.16
CA LYS A 37 7.13 -5.18 -7.53
C LYS A 37 8.61 -4.80 -7.55
N MET A 38 9.04 -3.88 -6.69
CA MET A 38 10.45 -3.49 -6.58
C MET A 38 11.33 -4.63 -6.00
N ILE A 39 10.81 -5.40 -5.05
CA ILE A 39 11.49 -6.59 -4.50
C ILE A 39 11.61 -7.67 -5.57
N GLU A 40 10.52 -7.97 -6.29
CA GLU A 40 10.52 -8.95 -7.39
C GLU A 40 11.49 -8.56 -8.51
N ALA A 41 11.60 -7.26 -8.82
CA ALA A 41 12.55 -6.73 -9.79
C ALA A 41 13.99 -6.64 -9.27
N GLY A 42 14.25 -7.01 -8.01
CA GLY A 42 15.57 -6.94 -7.39
C GLY A 42 16.07 -5.51 -7.12
N GLN A 43 15.19 -4.52 -7.17
CA GLN A 43 15.50 -3.11 -6.91
C GLN A 43 15.56 -2.78 -5.42
N VAL A 44 14.86 -3.57 -4.59
CA VAL A 44 14.90 -3.52 -3.12
C VAL A 44 15.17 -4.93 -2.63
N LYS A 45 16.18 -5.09 -1.77
CA LYS A 45 16.50 -6.41 -1.21
C LYS A 45 15.61 -6.73 0.00
N PRO A 46 15.31 -8.01 0.27
CA PRO A 46 14.44 -8.41 1.40
C PRO A 46 14.91 -7.92 2.78
N GLU A 47 16.21 -7.74 2.96
CA GLU A 47 16.84 -7.29 4.21
C GLU A 47 16.88 -5.75 4.37
N GLU A 48 16.49 -4.99 3.35
CA GLU A 48 16.46 -3.53 3.42
C GLU A 48 15.32 -3.03 4.31
N ARG A 49 15.59 -1.96 5.07
CA ARG A 49 14.58 -1.32 5.91
C ARG A 49 13.88 -0.22 5.12
N VAL A 50 12.60 -0.44 4.84
CA VAL A 50 11.77 0.48 4.05
C VAL A 50 10.72 1.16 4.93
N VAL A 51 10.43 2.44 4.64
CA VAL A 51 9.31 3.18 5.23
C VAL A 51 8.26 3.41 4.15
N LEU A 52 7.06 2.88 4.36
CA LEU A 52 5.89 3.20 3.52
C LEU A 52 5.25 4.47 4.08
N PHE A 53 5.28 5.55 3.31
CA PHE A 53 4.78 6.85 3.76
C PHE A 53 3.28 6.99 3.43
N ASN A 54 2.44 6.70 4.42
CA ASN A 54 1.01 6.94 4.32
C ASN A 54 0.69 8.45 4.49
N THR A 55 0.13 9.06 3.45
CA THR A 55 -0.14 10.50 3.38
C THR A 55 -1.49 10.91 3.98
N GLY A 56 -2.39 9.96 4.25
CA GLY A 56 -3.76 10.25 4.67
C GLY A 56 -4.43 9.14 5.47
N ALA A 57 -5.72 9.29 5.75
CA ALA A 57 -6.51 8.29 6.46
C ALA A 57 -7.62 7.75 5.56
N GLY A 58 -7.89 6.45 5.64
CA GLY A 58 -8.88 5.76 4.79
C GLY A 58 -10.31 6.26 5.00
N VAL A 59 -10.61 6.85 6.17
CA VAL A 59 -11.92 7.45 6.48
C VAL A 59 -12.35 8.57 5.52
N LYS A 60 -11.41 9.11 4.72
CA LYS A 60 -11.71 10.10 3.67
C LYS A 60 -12.28 9.48 2.39
N TYR A 61 -12.28 8.14 2.27
CA TYR A 61 -12.56 7.39 1.05
C TYR A 61 -13.62 6.29 1.26
N LEU A 62 -14.58 6.49 2.16
CA LEU A 62 -15.54 5.43 2.53
C LEU A 62 -16.31 4.89 1.31
N GLU A 63 -16.61 5.75 0.35
CA GLU A 63 -17.24 5.43 -0.94
C GLU A 63 -16.41 4.50 -1.85
N SER A 64 -15.10 4.39 -1.60
CA SER A 64 -14.20 3.50 -2.34
C SER A 64 -14.14 2.09 -1.72
N PHE A 65 -14.68 1.90 -0.52
CA PHE A 65 -14.66 0.62 0.21
C PHE A 65 -16.04 0.02 0.48
N SER A 66 -17.10 0.73 0.10
CA SER A 66 -18.50 0.28 0.13
C SER A 66 -18.83 -0.76 -0.93
#